data_AF-A0AAW2EXS3-F1
#
_entry.id   AF-A0AAW2EXS3-F1
#
_cell.length_a   1.000
_cell.length_b   1.000
_cell.length_c   1.000
_cell.angle_alpha   90.00
_cell.angle_beta   90.00
_cell.angle_gamma   90.00
#
_symmetry.space_group_name_H-M   'P 1'
#
loop_
_entity.id
_entity.type
_entity.pdbx_description
1 polymer ?
#
loop_
_entity_poly.entity_id
_entity_poly.type
_entity_poly.pdbx_seq_one_letter_code
_entity_poly.pdbx_strand_id
1 'polypeptide(L)'
;MVNCNRDLKCVFEATTSYMLSVTILVKLYACYFSRCKMKVLIDELFIDWNELETPEEYEIMKRYAKNTRRYAIGYVLYCYFALYVFLLMSLIPQVLDVVLPLNESRPRLSAYPAYYFVDESKYSYYILLHAIIAWKIALTGLVSYDCMVLTYIEYVCSIFALIGLRFERMICNKTADVFHPHTCEVNRKQIAFFVHTHQKALKFAQLIEDGFSLAYAIQVAINTIVISITLLQVRFKFSSNMCPSYFHLK
;
A
#
# COMPACT_ATOMS: atom_id res chain seq x y z
N MET A 1 -5.32 -15.21 24.42
CA MET A 1 -4.27 -14.25 24.80
C MET A 1 -2.95 -14.98 24.66
N VAL A 2 -2.06 -14.56 23.76
CA VAL A 2 -0.81 -15.28 23.48
C VAL A 2 0.15 -14.99 24.63
N ASN A 3 0.47 -15.99 25.45
CA ASN A 3 1.43 -15.84 26.55
C ASN A 3 2.84 -16.17 26.05
N CYS A 4 3.52 -15.19 25.46
CA CYS A 4 4.93 -15.32 25.09
C CYS A 4 5.78 -15.11 26.35
N ASN A 5 6.24 -16.18 26.99
CA ASN A 5 7.11 -16.18 28.18
C ASN A 5 8.50 -15.54 27.91
N ARG A 6 8.56 -14.24 27.59
CA ARG A 6 9.75 -13.49 27.15
C ARG A 6 10.47 -14.04 25.90
N ASP A 7 9.86 -14.96 25.16
CA ASP A 7 10.40 -15.40 23.86
C ASP A 7 10.22 -14.29 22.81
N LEU A 8 11.33 -13.64 22.48
CA LEU A 8 11.42 -12.55 21.51
C LEU A 8 10.89 -12.93 20.12
N LYS A 9 10.99 -14.21 19.74
CA LYS A 9 10.51 -14.71 18.44
C LYS A 9 8.97 -14.76 18.42
N CYS A 10 8.37 -15.30 19.48
CA CYS A 10 6.93 -15.32 19.70
C CYS A 10 6.33 -13.90 19.77
N VAL A 11 6.98 -12.99 20.51
CA VAL A 11 6.54 -11.59 20.61
C VAL A 11 6.57 -10.91 19.24
N PHE A 12 7.59 -11.14 18.43
CA PHE A 12 7.70 -10.53 17.09
C PHE A 12 6.62 -11.03 16.13
N GLU A 13 6.43 -12.34 16.01
CA GLU A 13 5.39 -12.90 15.13
C GLU A 13 4.00 -12.44 15.53
N ALA A 14 3.70 -12.42 16.83
CA ALA A 14 2.46 -11.88 17.35
C ALA A 14 2.33 -10.37 17.08
N THR A 15 3.41 -9.59 17.25
CA THR A 15 3.41 -8.14 17.04
C THR A 15 3.22 -7.80 15.56
N THR A 16 3.99 -8.39 14.65
CA THR A 16 3.89 -8.12 13.21
C THR A 16 2.54 -8.53 12.66
N SER A 17 2.02 -9.70 13.07
CA SER A 17 0.70 -10.16 12.69
C SER A 17 -0.40 -9.22 13.21
N TYR A 18 -0.31 -8.78 14.47
CA TYR A 18 -1.29 -7.86 15.06
C TYR A 18 -1.26 -6.47 14.39
N MET A 19 -0.07 -5.93 14.14
CA MET A 19 0.08 -4.63 13.48
C MET A 19 -0.44 -4.66 12.05
N LEU A 20 -0.23 -5.76 11.32
CA LEU A 20 -0.76 -5.91 9.97
C LEU A 20 -2.30 -6.01 9.97
N SER A 21 -2.89 -6.70 10.95
CA SER A 21 -4.34 -6.72 11.16
C SER A 21 -4.90 -5.32 11.46
N VAL A 22 -4.24 -4.54 12.32
CA VAL A 22 -4.63 -3.14 12.61
C VAL A 22 -4.56 -2.28 11.35
N THR A 23 -3.49 -2.39 10.57
CA THR A 23 -3.34 -1.72 9.27
C THR A 23 -4.51 -2.02 8.33
N ILE A 24 -4.90 -3.29 8.20
CA ILE A 24 -6.00 -3.70 7.33
C ILE A 24 -7.31 -3.08 7.83
N LEU A 25 -7.59 -3.14 9.13
CA LEU A 25 -8.79 -2.55 9.72
C LEU A 25 -8.85 -1.04 9.47
N VAL A 26 -7.75 -0.32 9.70
CA VAL A 26 -7.66 1.13 9.45
C VAL A 26 -8.02 1.45 7.99
N LYS A 27 -7.48 0.70 7.04
CA LYS A 27 -7.75 0.91 5.61
C LYS A 27 -9.19 0.53 5.21
N LEU A 28 -9.75 -0.53 5.80
CA LEU A 28 -11.16 -0.89 5.60
C LEU A 28 -12.09 0.20 6.10
N TYR A 29 -11.85 0.74 7.30
CA TYR A 29 -12.61 1.87 7.82
C TYR A 29 -12.42 3.12 6.97
N ALA A 30 -11.20 3.43 6.54
CA ALA A 30 -10.93 4.56 5.65
C ALA A 30 -11.70 4.43 4.33
N CYS A 31 -11.70 3.24 3.72
CA CYS A 31 -12.48 2.92 2.53
C CYS A 31 -13.99 3.14 2.78
N TYR A 32 -14.50 2.63 3.89
CA TYR A 32 -15.91 2.79 4.26
C TYR A 32 -16.33 4.26 4.44
N PHE A 33 -15.54 5.06 5.18
CA PHE A 33 -15.82 6.47 5.42
C PHE A 33 -15.64 7.32 4.17
N SER A 34 -14.66 7.01 3.32
CA SER A 34 -14.35 7.76 2.10
C SER A 34 -15.13 7.28 0.87
N ARG A 35 -16.10 6.37 1.02
CA ARG A 35 -16.87 5.78 -0.09
C ARG A 35 -17.53 6.79 -1.03
N CYS A 36 -18.10 7.86 -0.49
CA CYS A 36 -18.73 8.90 -1.30
C CYS A 36 -17.67 9.68 -2.10
N LYS A 37 -16.52 9.97 -1.48
CA LYS A 37 -15.39 10.64 -2.14
C LYS A 37 -14.84 9.76 -3.27
N MET A 38 -14.62 8.47 -3.02
CA MET A 38 -14.16 7.51 -4.03
C MET A 38 -15.08 7.48 -5.26
N LYS A 39 -16.39 7.49 -5.06
CA LYS A 39 -17.33 7.51 -6.16
C LYS A 39 -17.15 8.77 -7.02
N VAL A 40 -17.06 9.94 -6.40
CA VAL A 40 -16.79 11.20 -7.11
C VAL A 40 -15.48 11.15 -7.87
N LEU A 41 -14.41 10.63 -7.26
CA LEU A 41 -13.09 10.50 -7.90
C LEU A 41 -13.15 9.61 -9.15
N ILE A 42 -13.89 8.50 -9.08
CA ILE A 42 -14.06 7.57 -10.21
C ILE A 42 -14.92 8.21 -11.32
N ASP A 43 -16.02 8.86 -10.97
CA ASP A 43 -16.94 9.47 -11.93
C ASP A 43 -16.22 10.57 -12.74
N GLU A 44 -15.49 11.46 -12.06
CA GLU A 44 -14.67 12.50 -12.68
C GLU A 44 -13.55 11.92 -13.56
N LEU A 45 -12.91 10.83 -13.15
CA LEU A 45 -11.91 10.13 -13.97
C LEU A 45 -12.49 9.67 -15.31
N PHE A 46 -13.69 9.11 -15.32
CA PHE A 46 -14.33 8.68 -16.55
C PHE A 46 -14.78 9.85 -17.42
N ILE A 47 -15.27 10.92 -16.81
CA ILE A 47 -15.67 12.15 -17.53
C ILE A 47 -14.45 12.74 -18.24
N ASP A 48 -13.38 13.03 -17.50
CA ASP A 48 -12.18 13.67 -18.07
C ASP A 48 -11.51 12.76 -19.12
N TRP A 49 -11.57 11.43 -18.97
CA TRP A 49 -11.07 10.49 -19.99
C TRP A 49 -11.85 10.57 -21.31
N ASN A 50 -13.17 10.79 -21.25
CA ASN A 50 -14.02 10.90 -22.43
C ASN A 50 -13.95 12.28 -23.11
N GLU A 51 -13.51 13.31 -22.37
CA GLU A 51 -13.33 14.68 -22.87
C GLU A 51 -11.94 14.93 -23.52
N LEU A 52 -11.15 13.87 -23.73
CA LEU A 52 -9.87 13.97 -24.43
C LEU A 52 -10.06 14.29 -25.91
N GLU A 53 -9.42 15.35 -26.40
CA GLU A 53 -9.65 15.85 -27.76
C GLU A 53 -8.54 15.45 -28.74
N THR A 54 -7.29 15.38 -28.27
CA THR A 54 -6.12 15.23 -29.17
C THR A 54 -5.30 13.96 -28.87
N PRO A 55 -4.62 13.37 -29.88
CA PRO A 55 -3.85 12.15 -29.69
C PRO A 55 -2.71 12.29 -28.67
N GLU A 56 -2.11 13.48 -28.56
CA GLU A 56 -1.08 13.76 -27.56
C GLU A 56 -1.63 13.72 -26.13
N GLU A 57 -2.85 14.25 -25.92
CA GLU A 57 -3.52 14.20 -24.61
C GLU A 57 -3.82 12.74 -24.21
N TYR A 58 -4.26 11.93 -25.18
CA TYR A 58 -4.47 10.50 -24.99
C TYR A 58 -3.17 9.77 -24.64
N GLU A 59 -2.07 10.07 -25.34
CA GLU A 59 -0.77 9.46 -25.04
C GLU A 59 -0.25 9.85 -23.65
N ILE A 60 -0.49 11.08 -23.17
CA ILE A 60 -0.18 11.47 -21.79
C ILE A 60 -0.96 10.60 -20.80
N MET A 61 -2.29 10.58 -20.86
CA MET A 61 -3.10 9.82 -19.90
C MET A 61 -2.80 8.31 -19.95
N LYS A 62 -2.60 7.76 -21.15
CA LYS A 62 -2.20 6.36 -21.34
C LYS A 62 -0.83 6.06 -20.75
N ARG A 63 0.13 6.97 -20.84
CA ARG A 63 1.46 6.82 -20.23
C ARG A 63 1.36 6.70 -18.71
N TYR A 64 0.59 7.58 -18.07
CA TYR A 64 0.35 7.53 -16.63
C TYR A 64 -0.38 6.24 -16.23
N ALA A 65 -1.48 5.88 -16.92
CA ALA A 65 -2.19 4.63 -16.66
C ALA A 65 -1.31 3.38 -16.80
N LYS A 66 -0.41 3.36 -17.79
CA LYS A 66 0.57 2.26 -17.98
C LYS A 66 1.58 2.21 -16.83
N ASN A 67 2.04 3.35 -16.33
CA ASN A 67 2.94 3.42 -15.19
C ASN A 67 2.24 2.97 -13.90
N THR A 68 1.03 3.44 -13.64
CA THR A 68 0.18 2.97 -12.53
C THR A 68 0.02 1.45 -12.58
N ARG A 69 -0.31 0.89 -13.75
CA ARG A 69 -0.44 -0.58 -13.93
C ARG A 69 0.86 -1.31 -13.61
N ARG A 70 2.00 -0.79 -14.04
CA ARG A 70 3.33 -1.39 -13.75
C ARG A 70 3.62 -1.37 -12.26
N TYR A 71 3.41 -0.24 -11.59
CA TYR A 71 3.59 -0.12 -10.15
C TYR A 71 2.64 -1.03 -9.37
N ALA A 72 1.37 -1.09 -9.75
CA ALA A 72 0.39 -1.97 -9.14
C ALA A 72 0.78 -3.45 -9.29
N ILE A 73 1.15 -3.90 -10.49
CA ILE A 73 1.60 -5.29 -10.72
C ILE A 73 2.84 -5.60 -9.89
N GLY A 74 3.85 -4.72 -9.91
CA GLY A 74 5.07 -4.91 -9.13
C GLY A 74 4.79 -5.00 -7.63
N TYR A 75 3.93 -4.13 -7.12
CA TYR A 75 3.52 -4.12 -5.71
C TYR A 75 2.74 -5.38 -5.31
N VAL A 76 1.75 -5.79 -6.12
CA VAL A 76 0.99 -7.03 -5.92
C VAL A 76 1.94 -8.23 -5.88
N LEU A 77 2.82 -8.37 -6.86
CA LEU A 77 3.79 -9.48 -6.93
C LEU A 77 4.69 -9.50 -5.70
N TYR A 78 5.21 -8.35 -5.28
CA TYR A 78 6.02 -8.23 -4.08
C TYR A 78 5.27 -8.68 -2.81
N CYS A 79 4.05 -8.20 -2.61
CA CYS A 79 3.22 -8.54 -1.46
C CYS A 79 2.88 -10.04 -1.41
N TYR A 80 2.50 -10.62 -2.53
CA TYR A 80 2.20 -12.05 -2.62
C TYR A 80 3.44 -12.94 -2.47
N PHE A 81 4.58 -12.51 -3.01
CA PHE A 81 5.86 -13.17 -2.81
C PHE A 81 6.25 -13.18 -1.33
N ALA A 82 6.14 -12.03 -0.65
CA ALA A 82 6.41 -11.93 0.78
C ALA A 82 5.49 -12.84 1.62
N LEU A 83 4.20 -12.89 1.28
CA LEU A 83 3.25 -13.81 1.93
C LEU A 83 3.64 -15.28 1.70
N TYR A 84 4.03 -15.64 0.48
CA TYR A 84 4.45 -17.01 0.18
C TYR A 84 5.71 -17.41 0.96
N VAL A 85 6.72 -16.54 1.01
CA VAL A 85 7.93 -16.76 1.82
C VAL A 85 7.58 -16.90 3.31
N PHE A 86 6.69 -16.06 3.82
CA PHE A 86 6.22 -16.15 5.20
C PHE A 86 5.53 -17.48 5.50
N LEU A 87 4.61 -17.92 4.62
CA LEU A 87 3.93 -19.20 4.77
C LEU A 87 4.89 -20.39 4.70
N LEU A 88 5.87 -20.36 3.78
CA LEU A 88 6.91 -21.38 3.70
C LEU A 88 7.72 -21.45 5.01
N MET A 89 8.11 -20.31 5.58
CA MET A 89 8.81 -20.26 6.86
C MET A 89 8.02 -20.93 8.00
N SER A 90 6.70 -20.76 8.03
CA SER A 90 5.83 -21.43 9.01
C SER A 90 5.71 -22.94 8.78
N LEU A 91 5.88 -23.43 7.55
CA LEU A 91 5.79 -24.85 7.18
C LEU A 91 7.09 -25.65 7.46
N ILE A 92 8.26 -24.99 7.42
CA ILE A 92 9.57 -25.63 7.67
C ILE A 92 9.61 -26.51 8.92
N PRO A 93 9.19 -26.07 10.12
CA PRO A 93 9.25 -26.91 11.32
C PRO A 93 8.38 -28.17 11.20
N GLN A 94 7.22 -28.10 10.54
CA GLN A 94 6.34 -29.26 10.36
C GLN A 94 6.94 -30.30 9.42
N VAL A 95 7.60 -29.86 8.34
CA VAL A 95 8.29 -30.77 7.41
C VAL A 95 9.49 -31.43 8.09
N LEU A 96 10.25 -30.66 8.87
CA LEU A 96 11.40 -31.17 9.60
C LEU A 96 11.04 -32.19 10.68
N ASP A 97 9.86 -32.10 11.30
CA ASP A 97 9.38 -33.12 12.25
C ASP A 97 9.10 -34.47 11.57
N VAL A 98 8.77 -34.49 10.27
CA VAL A 98 8.53 -35.72 9.50
C VAL A 98 9.83 -36.31 8.95
N VAL A 99 10.70 -35.46 8.37
CA VAL A 99 11.92 -35.90 7.68
C VAL A 99 13.08 -36.14 8.65
N LEU A 100 13.16 -35.37 9.74
CA LEU A 100 14.22 -35.47 10.75
C LEU A 100 13.65 -35.27 12.17
N PRO A 101 12.94 -36.28 12.69
CA PRO A 101 12.33 -36.21 14.02
C PRO A 101 13.39 -36.09 15.11
N LEU A 102 13.19 -35.16 16.05
CA LEU A 102 13.99 -35.04 17.27
C LEU A 102 13.27 -35.75 18.42
N ASN A 103 14.03 -36.17 19.45
CA ASN A 103 13.48 -36.71 20.70
C ASN A 103 12.66 -35.66 21.48
N GLU A 104 12.86 -34.37 21.20
CA GLU A 104 12.08 -33.26 21.74
C GLU A 104 11.23 -32.59 20.65
N SER A 105 10.07 -32.07 21.03
CA SER A 105 9.18 -31.34 20.13
C SER A 105 9.78 -30.00 19.70
N ARG A 106 9.88 -29.75 18.38
CA ARG A 106 10.29 -28.43 17.87
C ARG A 106 9.24 -27.37 18.25
N PRO A 107 9.66 -26.13 18.57
CA PRO A 107 8.71 -25.04 18.79
C PRO A 107 7.92 -24.78 17.50
N ARG A 108 6.59 -25.00 17.55
CA ARG A 108 5.70 -24.76 16.42
C ARG A 108 5.49 -23.26 16.23
N LEU A 109 5.98 -22.75 15.11
CA LEU A 109 5.68 -21.42 14.62
C LEU A 109 4.28 -21.46 13.98
N SER A 110 3.25 -21.01 14.70
CA SER A 110 1.92 -20.91 14.09
C SER A 110 1.90 -19.76 13.08
N ALA A 111 1.41 -20.01 11.87
CA ALA A 111 1.26 -18.98 10.83
C ALA A 111 0.30 -17.84 11.26
N TYR A 112 -0.55 -18.09 12.26
CA TYR A 112 -1.34 -17.07 12.93
C TYR A 112 -1.62 -17.51 14.38
N PRO A 113 -1.16 -16.76 15.39
CA PRO A 113 -1.42 -17.10 16.78
C PRO A 113 -2.85 -16.70 17.18
N ALA A 114 -3.84 -17.48 16.73
CA ALA A 114 -5.23 -17.36 17.15
C ALA A 114 -5.66 -18.53 18.02
N TYR A 115 -6.55 -18.23 18.96
CA TYR A 115 -7.20 -19.23 19.78
C TYR A 115 -8.43 -19.76 19.03
N TYR A 116 -8.39 -21.01 18.59
CA TYR A 116 -9.44 -21.62 17.75
C TYR A 116 -10.48 -22.43 18.54
N PHE A 117 -10.47 -22.40 19.88
CA PHE A 117 -11.36 -23.20 20.75
C PHE A 117 -11.35 -24.72 20.46
N VAL A 118 -10.33 -25.21 19.74
CA VAL A 118 -10.10 -26.61 19.38
C VAL A 118 -8.66 -26.98 19.68
N ASP A 119 -8.39 -28.28 19.81
CA ASP A 119 -7.03 -28.79 19.99
C ASP A 119 -6.16 -28.48 18.76
N GLU A 120 -5.21 -27.57 18.94
CA GLU A 120 -4.31 -27.10 17.88
C GLU A 120 -3.46 -28.23 17.29
N SER A 121 -3.14 -29.26 18.08
CA SER A 121 -2.32 -30.40 17.64
C SER A 121 -3.10 -31.35 16.73
N LYS A 122 -4.39 -31.56 17.03
CA LYS A 122 -5.27 -32.45 16.26
C LYS A 122 -5.78 -31.81 14.97
N TYR A 123 -6.03 -30.50 14.97
CA TYR A 123 -6.60 -29.76 13.83
C TYR A 123 -5.60 -28.86 13.11
N SER A 124 -4.29 -29.09 13.26
CA SER A 124 -3.24 -28.22 12.74
C SER A 124 -3.37 -27.92 11.23
N TYR A 125 -3.73 -28.91 10.42
CA TYR A 125 -3.88 -28.73 8.97
C TYR A 125 -5.07 -27.82 8.61
N TYR A 126 -6.21 -28.00 9.27
CA TYR A 126 -7.40 -27.17 9.06
C TYR A 126 -7.16 -25.72 9.50
N ILE A 127 -6.46 -25.53 10.63
CA ILE A 127 -6.07 -24.22 11.14
C ILE A 127 -5.14 -23.52 10.15
N LEU A 128 -4.14 -24.23 9.61
CA LEU A 128 -3.23 -23.69 8.60
C LEU A 128 -3.98 -23.30 7.32
N LEU A 129 -4.88 -24.15 6.84
CA LEU A 129 -5.68 -23.88 5.65
C LEU A 129 -6.56 -22.64 5.84
N HIS A 130 -7.24 -22.52 6.99
CA HIS A 130 -8.02 -21.34 7.35
C HIS A 130 -7.14 -20.08 7.39
N ALA A 131 -5.95 -20.14 8.01
CA ALA A 131 -5.03 -19.01 8.08
C ALA A 131 -4.52 -18.57 6.70
N ILE A 132 -4.23 -19.52 5.79
CA ILE A 132 -3.82 -19.20 4.41
C ILE A 132 -4.93 -18.47 3.66
N ILE A 133 -6.17 -18.96 3.75
CA ILE A 133 -7.32 -18.32 3.09
C ILE A 133 -7.55 -16.93 3.66
N ALA A 134 -7.59 -16.80 4.99
CA ALA A 134 -7.78 -15.53 5.67
C ALA A 134 -6.71 -14.51 5.26
N TRP A 135 -5.43 -14.91 5.27
CA TRP A 135 -4.34 -14.04 4.87
C TRP A 135 -4.42 -13.60 3.41
N LYS A 136 -4.78 -14.49 2.49
CA LYS A 136 -4.96 -14.14 1.07
C LYS A 136 -6.08 -13.13 0.88
N ILE A 137 -7.23 -13.30 1.55
CA ILE A 137 -8.35 -12.35 1.48
C ILE A 137 -7.91 -10.99 2.02
N ALA A 138 -7.30 -10.98 3.19
CA ALA A 138 -6.87 -9.75 3.86
C ALA A 138 -5.81 -8.99 3.03
N LEU A 139 -4.83 -9.71 2.47
CA LEU A 139 -3.81 -9.15 1.60
C LEU A 139 -4.41 -8.61 0.29
N THR A 140 -5.39 -9.30 -0.29
CA THR A 140 -6.08 -8.82 -1.50
C THR A 140 -6.78 -7.49 -1.24
N GLY A 141 -7.50 -7.37 -0.13
CA GLY A 141 -8.16 -6.11 0.25
C GLY A 141 -7.15 -4.99 0.48
N LEU A 142 -6.05 -5.29 1.18
CA LEU A 142 -4.96 -4.34 1.44
C LEU A 142 -4.36 -3.80 0.14
N VAL A 143 -3.94 -4.70 -0.74
CA VAL A 143 -3.28 -4.35 -1.99
C VAL A 143 -4.23 -3.62 -2.93
N SER A 144 -5.50 -4.04 -2.98
CA SER A 144 -6.52 -3.35 -3.79
C SER A 144 -6.73 -1.90 -3.34
N TYR A 145 -6.79 -1.65 -2.02
CA TYR A 145 -6.91 -0.30 -1.47
C TYR A 145 -5.71 0.58 -1.88
N ASP A 146 -4.49 0.07 -1.72
CA ASP A 146 -3.29 0.83 -2.06
C ASP A 146 -3.16 1.11 -3.56
N CYS A 147 -3.45 0.12 -4.41
CA CYS A 147 -3.45 0.29 -5.86
C CYS A 147 -4.51 1.29 -6.32
N MET A 148 -5.68 1.31 -5.67
CA MET A 148 -6.73 2.28 -5.95
C MET A 148 -6.28 3.71 -5.63
N VAL A 149 -5.72 3.95 -4.43
CA VAL A 149 -5.21 5.29 -4.08
C VAL A 149 -4.08 5.72 -5.02
N LEU A 150 -3.14 4.82 -5.34
CA LEU A 150 -2.09 5.08 -6.32
C LEU A 150 -2.66 5.47 -7.68
N THR A 151 -3.75 4.84 -8.11
CA THR A 151 -4.44 5.18 -9.35
C THR A 151 -5.00 6.59 -9.31
N TYR A 152 -5.63 7.01 -8.20
CA TYR A 152 -6.12 8.38 -8.07
C TYR A 152 -4.99 9.42 -8.07
N ILE A 153 -3.86 9.14 -7.41
CA ILE A 153 -2.70 10.03 -7.40
C ILE A 153 -2.12 10.19 -8.81
N GLU A 154 -1.83 9.07 -9.48
CA GLU A 154 -1.29 9.09 -10.84
C GLU A 154 -2.27 9.73 -11.84
N TYR A 155 -3.57 9.53 -11.65
CA TYR A 155 -4.61 10.19 -12.41
C TYR A 155 -4.52 11.72 -12.25
N VAL A 156 -4.48 12.25 -11.03
CA VAL A 156 -4.31 13.69 -10.77
C VAL A 156 -3.02 14.22 -11.40
N CYS A 157 -1.91 13.50 -11.25
CA CYS A 157 -0.64 13.87 -11.89
C CYS A 157 -0.78 13.93 -13.42
N SER A 158 -1.54 13.01 -14.02
CA SER A 158 -1.81 13.02 -15.46
C SER A 158 -2.63 14.24 -15.89
N ILE A 159 -3.61 14.65 -15.08
CA ILE A 159 -4.42 15.86 -15.33
C ILE A 159 -3.55 17.11 -15.23
N PHE A 160 -2.64 17.21 -14.26
CA PHE A 160 -1.69 18.33 -14.21
C PHE A 160 -0.76 18.38 -15.43
N ALA A 161 -0.27 17.23 -15.90
CA ALA A 161 0.54 17.16 -17.12
C ALA A 161 -0.27 17.58 -18.37
N LEU A 162 -1.53 17.14 -18.45
CA LEU A 162 -2.47 17.50 -19.51
C LEU A 162 -2.73 19.01 -19.54
N ILE A 163 -3.01 19.61 -18.38
CA ILE A 163 -3.20 21.04 -18.21
C ILE A 163 -1.95 21.81 -18.68
N GLY A 164 -0.75 21.34 -18.30
CA GLY A 164 0.52 21.91 -18.75
C GLY A 164 0.67 21.91 -20.28
N LEU A 165 0.34 20.80 -20.94
CA LEU A 165 0.36 20.70 -22.41
C LEU A 165 -0.60 21.70 -23.06
N ARG A 166 -1.84 21.80 -22.57
CA ARG A 166 -2.84 22.73 -23.09
C ARG A 166 -2.38 24.19 -22.97
N PHE A 167 -1.67 24.51 -21.88
CA PHE A 167 -1.11 25.84 -21.65
C PHE A 167 0.04 26.17 -22.60
N GLU A 168 0.95 25.23 -22.82
CA GLU A 168 2.07 25.40 -23.74
C GLU A 168 1.57 25.70 -25.17
N ARG A 169 0.60 24.93 -25.66
CA ARG A 169 -0.03 25.19 -26.98
C ARG A 169 -0.67 26.57 -27.07
N MET A 170 -1.34 26.99 -26.00
CA MET A 170 -1.97 28.32 -25.94
C MET A 170 -0.94 29.44 -26.08
N ILE A 171 0.20 29.34 -25.38
CA ILE A 171 1.29 30.32 -25.48
C ILE A 171 1.93 30.30 -26.88
N CYS A 172 2.24 29.11 -27.41
CA CYS A 172 2.89 28.98 -28.71
C CYS A 172 2.02 29.52 -29.86
N ASN A 173 0.71 29.23 -29.84
CA ASN A 173 -0.22 29.80 -30.83
C ASN A 173 -0.26 31.33 -30.74
N LYS A 174 -0.22 31.89 -29.53
CA LYS A 174 -0.18 33.35 -29.34
C LYS A 174 1.10 34.00 -29.86
N THR A 175 2.25 33.33 -29.75
CA THR A 175 3.51 33.82 -30.34
C THR A 175 3.54 33.75 -31.87
N ALA A 176 2.76 32.85 -32.48
CA ALA A 176 2.62 32.77 -33.93
C ALA A 176 1.63 33.81 -34.50
N ASP A 177 0.65 34.26 -33.71
CA ASP A 177 -0.51 35.06 -34.15
C ASP A 177 -0.41 36.57 -33.79
N VAL A 178 0.81 37.11 -33.68
CA VAL A 178 1.12 38.49 -33.22
C VAL A 178 0.56 39.61 -34.13
N PHE A 179 -0.22 39.30 -35.17
CA PHE A 179 -0.71 40.28 -36.15
C PHE A 179 -2.13 40.86 -35.93
N HIS A 180 -2.86 40.58 -34.84
CA HIS A 180 -4.23 41.15 -34.67
C HIS A 180 -4.58 41.80 -33.30
N PRO A 181 -5.30 42.96 -33.29
CA PRO A 181 -5.53 43.77 -32.08
C PRO A 181 -6.72 43.32 -31.21
N HIS A 182 -7.47 42.29 -31.60
CA HIS A 182 -8.63 41.76 -30.85
C HIS A 182 -8.25 40.78 -29.72
N THR A 183 -6.97 40.72 -29.36
CA THR A 183 -6.34 39.65 -28.57
C THR A 183 -6.59 39.72 -27.05
N CYS A 184 -6.95 40.88 -26.48
CA CYS A 184 -6.97 41.04 -25.01
C CYS A 184 -8.12 40.28 -24.31
N GLU A 185 -9.33 40.29 -24.86
CA GLU A 185 -10.50 39.63 -24.24
C GLU A 185 -10.44 38.10 -24.38
N VAL A 186 -9.95 37.62 -25.54
CA VAL A 186 -9.70 36.19 -25.80
C VAL A 186 -8.63 35.65 -24.85
N ASN A 187 -7.56 36.40 -24.62
CA ASN A 187 -6.52 36.06 -23.66
C ASN A 187 -7.08 35.92 -22.23
N ARG A 188 -7.94 36.85 -21.80
CA ARG A 188 -8.55 36.81 -20.46
C ARG A 188 -9.44 35.58 -20.27
N LYS A 189 -10.27 35.24 -21.28
CA LYS A 189 -11.14 34.05 -21.24
C LYS A 189 -10.35 32.75 -21.21
N GLN A 190 -9.27 32.66 -22.00
CA GLN A 190 -8.39 31.49 -22.03
C GLN A 190 -7.61 31.30 -20.71
N ILE A 191 -7.06 32.38 -20.15
CA ILE A 191 -6.40 32.34 -18.83
C ILE A 191 -7.41 31.95 -17.75
N ALA A 192 -8.62 32.50 -17.77
CA ALA A 192 -9.67 32.14 -16.82
C ALA A 192 -10.05 30.66 -16.90
N PHE A 193 -10.17 30.10 -18.12
CA PHE A 193 -10.39 28.66 -18.33
C PHE A 193 -9.25 27.82 -17.74
N PHE A 194 -7.99 28.20 -17.99
CA PHE A 194 -6.84 27.48 -17.44
C PHE A 194 -6.82 27.49 -15.91
N VAL A 195 -7.03 28.66 -15.30
CA VAL A 195 -7.10 28.81 -13.84
C VAL A 195 -8.22 27.94 -13.28
N HIS A 196 -9.38 27.92 -13.93
CA HIS A 196 -10.51 27.09 -13.51
C HIS A 196 -10.18 25.59 -13.58
N THR A 197 -9.59 25.11 -14.66
CA THR A 197 -9.22 23.69 -14.82
C THR A 197 -8.12 23.28 -13.83
N HIS A 198 -7.13 24.14 -13.59
CA HIS A 198 -6.12 23.91 -12.55
C HIS A 198 -6.73 23.86 -11.14
N GLN A 199 -7.68 24.74 -10.83
CA GLN A 199 -8.43 24.70 -9.57
C GLN A 199 -9.26 23.42 -9.44
N LYS A 200 -9.87 22.91 -10.53
CA LYS A 200 -10.58 21.62 -10.53
C LYS A 200 -9.62 20.47 -10.17
N ALA A 201 -8.45 20.43 -10.78
CA ALA A 201 -7.42 19.41 -10.46
C ALA A 201 -6.94 19.49 -9.01
N LEU A 202 -6.74 20.71 -8.47
CA LEU A 202 -6.40 20.91 -7.06
C LEU A 202 -7.50 20.43 -6.12
N LYS A 203 -8.77 20.70 -6.42
CA LYS A 203 -9.90 20.18 -5.63
C LYS A 203 -9.92 18.66 -5.61
N PHE A 204 -9.58 18.01 -6.72
CA PHE A 204 -9.46 16.55 -6.78
C PHE A 204 -8.33 16.05 -5.88
N ALA A 205 -7.15 16.70 -5.91
CA ALA A 205 -6.06 16.37 -5.01
C ALA A 205 -6.45 16.51 -3.53
N GLN A 206 -7.19 17.57 -3.18
CA GLN A 206 -7.72 17.78 -1.83
C GLN A 206 -8.70 16.69 -1.41
N LEU A 207 -9.56 16.20 -2.32
CA LEU A 207 -10.47 15.09 -2.02
C LEU A 207 -9.71 13.79 -1.69
N ILE A 208 -8.59 13.52 -2.37
CA ILE A 208 -7.70 12.40 -2.06
C ILE A 208 -7.08 12.61 -0.68
N GLU A 209 -6.52 13.80 -0.44
CA GLU A 209 -5.88 14.14 0.83
C GLU A 209 -6.85 13.98 2.01
N ASP A 210 -8.01 14.63 1.96
CA ASP A 210 -9.06 14.56 2.97
C ASP A 210 -9.65 13.15 3.14
N GLY A 211 -9.55 12.31 2.11
CA GLY A 211 -10.09 10.96 2.10
C GLY A 211 -9.16 9.92 2.71
N PHE A 212 -7.85 10.08 2.51
CA PHE A 212 -6.89 8.99 2.73
C PHE A 212 -5.69 9.38 3.61
N SER A 213 -5.38 10.66 3.78
CA SER A 213 -4.17 11.11 4.51
C SER A 213 -4.12 10.61 5.95
N LEU A 214 -5.24 10.60 6.66
CA LEU A 214 -5.28 10.09 8.04
C LEU A 214 -4.91 8.60 8.11
N ALA A 215 -5.44 7.78 7.19
CA ALA A 215 -5.14 6.36 7.15
C ALA A 215 -3.66 6.09 6.85
N TYR A 216 -3.06 6.86 5.93
CA TYR A 216 -1.63 6.77 5.65
C TYR A 216 -0.76 7.30 6.80
N ALA A 217 -1.18 8.36 7.49
CA ALA A 217 -0.47 8.86 8.67
C ALA A 217 -0.42 7.81 9.79
N ILE A 218 -1.55 7.15 10.06
CA ILE A 218 -1.63 6.03 11.00
C ILE A 218 -0.74 4.87 10.53
N GLN A 219 -0.76 4.54 9.23
CA GLN A 219 0.10 3.50 8.67
C GLN A 219 1.59 3.79 8.88
N VAL A 220 2.02 5.02 8.61
CA VAL A 220 3.41 5.46 8.77
C VAL A 220 3.83 5.37 10.24
N ALA A 221 2.96 5.78 11.16
CA ALA A 221 3.22 5.66 12.60
C ALA A 221 3.40 4.19 13.02
N ILE A 222 2.50 3.30 12.60
CA ILE A 222 2.59 1.86 12.88
C ILE A 222 3.89 1.27 12.32
N ASN A 223 4.20 1.55 11.05
CA ASN A 223 5.43 1.06 10.41
C ASN A 223 6.69 1.57 11.14
N THR A 224 6.71 2.83 11.58
CA THR A 224 7.83 3.41 12.31
C THR A 224 8.08 2.68 13.64
N ILE A 225 7.01 2.35 14.38
CA ILE A 225 7.09 1.56 15.61
C ILE A 225 7.63 0.16 15.31
N VAL A 226 7.10 -0.51 14.29
CA VAL A 226 7.55 -1.86 13.89
C VAL A 226 9.03 -1.88 13.51
N ILE A 227 9.47 -0.94 12.67
CA ILE A 227 10.88 -0.83 12.24
C ILE A 227 11.78 -0.57 13.45
N SER A 228 11.37 0.32 14.36
CA SER A 228 12.14 0.65 15.57
C SER A 228 12.31 -0.56 16.49
N ILE A 229 11.22 -1.32 16.74
CA ILE A 229 11.27 -2.55 17.54
C ILE A 229 12.18 -3.59 16.85
N THR A 230 12.02 -3.78 15.54
CA THR A 230 12.83 -4.73 14.76
C THR A 230 14.32 -4.38 14.82
N LEU A 231 14.66 -3.10 14.71
CA LEU A 231 16.04 -2.62 14.78
C LEU A 231 16.67 -2.90 16.14
N LEU A 232 15.96 -2.62 17.24
CA LEU A 232 16.43 -2.92 18.60
C LEU A 232 16.72 -4.41 18.77
N GLN A 233 15.85 -5.28 18.23
CA GLN A 233 16.01 -6.73 18.30
C GLN A 233 17.24 -7.22 17.55
N VAL A 234 17.46 -6.73 16.32
CA VAL A 234 18.65 -7.05 15.54
C VAL A 234 19.90 -6.66 16.35
N ARG A 235 19.91 -5.47 16.95
CA ARG A 235 20.96 -4.98 17.85
C ARG A 235 21.23 -5.92 19.03
N PHE A 236 20.18 -6.34 19.74
CA PHE A 236 20.33 -7.26 20.88
C PHE A 236 20.87 -8.63 20.45
N LYS A 237 20.39 -9.18 19.34
CA LYS A 237 20.85 -10.48 18.81
C LYS A 237 22.31 -10.45 18.35
N PHE A 238 22.74 -9.34 17.74
CA PHE A 238 24.15 -9.13 17.42
C PHE A 238 25.01 -8.99 18.69
N SER A 239 24.52 -8.25 19.68
CA SER A 239 25.23 -8.05 20.96
C SER A 239 25.40 -9.35 21.74
N SER A 240 24.38 -10.23 21.79
CA SER A 240 24.47 -11.53 22.46
C SER A 240 25.44 -12.47 21.75
N ASN A 241 25.53 -12.40 20.42
CA ASN A 241 26.43 -13.25 19.64
C ASN A 241 27.90 -12.80 19.71
N MET A 242 28.18 -11.54 20.10
CA MET A 242 29.54 -11.02 20.31
C MET A 242 30.07 -11.24 21.74
N CYS A 243 29.22 -11.54 22.73
CA CYS A 243 29.63 -11.86 24.10
C CYS A 243 29.30 -13.31 24.53
N PRO A 244 29.97 -14.35 23.99
CA PRO A 244 29.96 -15.68 24.61
C PRO A 244 30.97 -15.82 25.76
N SER A 245 31.95 -14.91 25.89
CA SER A 245 33.19 -15.17 26.63
C SER A 245 33.25 -14.71 28.10
N TYR A 246 32.16 -14.23 28.70
CA TYR A 246 32.20 -13.70 30.08
C TYR A 246 31.26 -14.37 31.10
N PHE A 247 30.55 -15.44 30.74
CA PHE A 247 29.60 -16.08 31.68
C PHE A 247 30.00 -17.50 32.16
N HIS A 248 31.25 -17.92 31.92
CA HIS A 248 31.75 -19.24 32.38
C HIS A 248 32.76 -19.20 33.56
N LEU A 249 32.98 -18.05 34.22
CA LEU A 249 33.78 -17.99 35.44
C LEU A 249 33.24 -16.95 36.43
N LYS A 250 32.22 -17.32 37.20
CA LYS A 250 32.12 -17.08 38.64
C LYS A 250 30.97 -17.87 39.25
#